data_AF-A0A6H3SCU7-F1
#
_entry.id   AF-A0A6H3SCU7-F1
#
_cell.length_a   1.000
_cell.length_b   1.000
_cell.length_c   1.000
_cell.angle_alpha   90.00
_cell.angle_beta   90.00
_cell.angle_gamma   90.00
#
_symmetry.space_group_name_H-M   'P 1'
#
loop_
_entity.id
_entity.type
_entity.pdbx_description
1 polymer ?
#
loop_
_entity_poly.entity_id
_entity_poly.type
_entity_poly.pdbx_seq_one_letter_code
_entity_poly.pdbx_strand_id
1 'polypeptide(L)'
;MEKSELARKDYEAGMKYKDIATKHDVSINTVKSWQRRHNWTRIKKGAPKNPRGAPKGNKNAVGHGAPKGSQNALKHGLFAKYLPQGVHEIAQELSGKQPIDILWENITLTYANLLHAQRILYVQDVDDTTTMLIASTAKGGESYEVHTAWDKQGKALAAIARIQSELRNMIKTYDELTRSSLATEEQRLRIEILKSKLPDNEPENVHDDGFIKALEGIVEETWREEK
;
A
#
# COMPACT_ATOMS: atom_id res chain seq x y z
N MET A 1 21.20 43.27 62.69
CA MET A 1 20.90 42.55 61.44
C MET A 1 20.57 43.58 60.38
N GLU A 2 21.17 43.45 59.20
CA GLU A 2 20.90 44.36 58.08
C GLU A 2 19.44 44.17 57.60
N LYS A 3 18.74 45.24 57.22
CA LYS A 3 17.33 45.16 56.77
C LYS A 3 17.13 44.19 55.59
N SER A 4 18.16 44.01 54.77
CA SER A 4 18.19 43.10 53.63
C SER A 4 18.10 41.63 54.04
N GLU A 5 18.73 41.22 55.14
CA GLU A 5 18.71 39.84 55.63
C GLU A 5 17.36 39.45 56.25
N LEU A 6 16.73 40.38 56.97
CA LEU A 6 15.39 40.21 57.52
C LEU A 6 14.34 40.11 56.39
N ALA A 7 14.45 40.98 55.38
CA ALA A 7 13.63 40.92 54.18
C ALA A 7 13.82 39.61 53.40
N ARG A 8 15.03 39.03 53.41
CA ARG A 8 15.30 37.71 52.81
C ARG A 8 14.54 36.60 53.51
N LYS A 9 14.55 36.55 54.84
CA LYS A 9 13.82 35.54 55.62
C LYS A 9 12.31 35.62 55.34
N ASP A 10 11.76 36.83 55.30
CA ASP A 10 10.36 37.05 54.96
C ASP A 10 10.04 36.65 53.51
N TYR A 11 10.99 36.87 52.60
CA TYR A 11 10.89 36.45 51.20
C TYR A 11 10.92 34.93 51.05
N GLU A 12 11.80 34.23 51.76
CA GLU A 12 11.88 32.76 51.79
C GLU A 12 10.61 32.16 52.41
N ALA A 13 10.01 32.82 53.41
CA ALA A 13 8.73 32.44 54.02
C ALA A 13 7.50 32.65 53.10
N GLY A 14 7.68 33.23 51.90
CA GLY A 14 6.62 33.33 50.89
C GLY A 14 5.87 34.67 50.82
N MET A 15 6.17 35.66 51.67
CA MET A 15 5.48 36.97 51.67
C MET A 15 5.66 37.75 50.37
N LYS A 16 4.63 38.45 49.88
CA LYS A 16 4.77 39.23 48.63
C LYS A 16 5.70 40.43 48.86
N TYR A 17 6.37 40.90 47.81
CA TYR A 17 7.30 42.04 47.90
C TYR A 17 6.66 43.31 48.48
N LYS A 18 5.36 43.52 48.25
CA LYS A 18 4.62 44.68 48.79
C LYS A 18 4.50 44.62 50.31
N ASP A 19 4.32 43.43 50.88
CA ASP A 19 4.15 43.21 52.31
C ASP A 19 5.50 43.29 53.04
N ILE A 20 6.58 42.82 52.39
CA ILE A 20 7.96 42.97 52.88
C ILE A 20 8.38 44.44 52.89
N ALA A 21 8.04 45.17 51.83
CA ALA A 21 8.34 46.59 51.70
C ALA A 21 7.70 47.43 52.82
N THR A 22 6.42 47.18 53.10
CA THR A 22 5.70 47.86 54.18
C THR A 22 6.20 47.47 55.57
N LYS A 23 6.50 46.19 55.80
CA LYS A 23 7.01 45.68 57.10
C LYS A 23 8.38 46.24 57.49
N HIS A 24 9.27 46.45 56.52
CA HIS A 24 10.64 46.94 56.77
C HIS A 24 10.82 48.45 56.49
N ASP A 25 9.72 49.14 56.18
CA ASP A 25 9.66 50.55 55.81
C ASP A 25 10.67 50.90 54.69
N VAL A 26 10.56 50.17 53.59
CA VAL A 26 11.41 50.35 52.39
C VAL A 26 10.56 50.34 51.13
N SER A 27 11.07 50.96 50.06
CA SER A 27 10.37 50.90 48.77
C SER A 27 10.34 49.48 48.21
N ILE A 28 9.29 49.14 47.48
CA ILE A 28 9.20 47.86 46.75
C ILE A 28 10.37 47.65 45.77
N ASN A 29 10.93 48.74 45.25
CA ASN A 29 12.08 48.72 44.35
C ASN A 29 13.37 48.35 45.08
N THR A 30 13.50 48.74 46.35
CA THR A 30 14.61 48.35 47.22
C THR A 30 14.59 46.83 47.45
N VAL A 31 13.44 46.26 47.77
CA VAL A 31 13.28 44.80 47.96
C VAL A 31 13.58 44.03 46.66
N LYS A 32 13.09 44.52 45.50
CA LYS A 32 13.44 43.95 44.18
C LYS A 32 14.94 44.07 43.87
N SER A 33 15.59 45.15 44.29
CA SER A 33 17.03 45.34 44.11
C SER A 33 17.82 44.34 44.94
N TRP A 34 17.46 44.13 46.21
CA TRP A 34 18.08 43.10 47.06
C TRP A 34 17.88 41.69 46.52
N GLN A 35 16.67 41.35 46.09
CA GLN A 35 16.40 40.05 45.48
C GLN A 35 17.30 39.78 44.27
N ARG A 36 17.54 40.80 43.44
CA ARG A 36 18.43 40.70 42.28
C ARG A 36 19.91 40.63 42.67
N ARG A 37 20.38 41.49 43.58
CA ARG A 37 21.78 41.56 44.01
C ARG A 37 22.24 40.29 44.74
N HIS A 38 21.38 39.75 45.59
CA HIS A 38 21.66 38.59 46.42
C HIS A 38 21.03 37.30 45.85
N ASN A 39 20.51 37.37 44.62
CA ASN A 39 19.93 36.25 43.87
C ASN A 39 18.92 35.40 44.67
N TRP A 40 18.00 36.03 45.39
CA TRP A 40 17.00 35.29 46.16
C TRP A 40 16.07 34.55 45.21
N THR A 41 15.92 33.24 45.42
CA THR A 41 15.03 32.39 44.62
C THR A 41 14.09 31.64 45.55
N ARG A 42 12.80 31.61 45.19
CA ARG A 42 11.87 30.63 45.76
C ARG A 42 12.01 29.37 44.94
N ILE A 43 12.13 28.23 45.61
CA ILE A 43 12.14 26.91 44.96
C ILE A 43 10.97 26.88 43.96
N LYS A 44 11.30 26.73 42.68
CA LYS A 44 10.35 26.85 41.56
C LYS A 44 9.29 25.74 41.68
N LYS A 45 8.09 26.06 42.19
CA LYS A 45 6.90 25.30 41.80
C LYS A 45 6.76 25.49 40.29
N GLY A 46 7.03 24.44 39.52
CA GLY A 46 6.95 24.46 38.07
C GLY A 46 5.59 24.99 37.60
N ALA A 47 5.57 25.66 36.44
CA ALA A 47 4.34 26.16 35.85
C ALA A 47 3.31 25.01 35.72
N PRO A 48 2.03 25.23 36.06
CA PRO A 48 1.00 24.23 35.84
C PRO A 48 0.99 23.86 34.35
N LYS A 49 1.12 22.56 34.06
CA LYS A 49 1.04 22.06 32.68
C LYS A 49 -0.40 22.24 32.22
N ASN A 50 -0.63 23.12 31.25
CA ASN A 50 -1.89 23.13 30.53
C ASN A 50 -1.99 21.81 29.75
N PRO A 51 -2.97 20.94 30.00
CA PRO A 51 -3.15 19.75 29.19
C PRO A 51 -3.47 20.20 27.76
N ARG A 52 -2.64 19.77 26.81
CA ARG A 52 -2.96 19.91 25.38
C ARG A 52 -4.01 18.87 25.03
N GLY A 53 -5.14 19.32 24.47
CA GLY A 53 -6.18 18.44 23.96
C GLY A 53 -7.58 18.94 24.28
N ALA A 54 -8.56 18.29 23.67
CA ALA A 54 -9.96 18.49 24.02
C ALA A 54 -10.20 18.17 25.50
N PRO A 55 -11.11 18.91 26.19
CA PRO A 55 -11.51 18.59 27.54
C PRO A 55 -11.93 17.11 27.67
N LYS A 56 -11.55 16.48 28.79
CA LYS A 56 -11.89 15.08 29.07
C LYS A 56 -13.42 14.94 29.05
N GLY A 57 -13.95 14.14 28.12
CA GLY A 57 -15.40 13.97 27.91
C GLY A 57 -16.00 14.81 26.77
N ASN A 58 -15.19 15.47 25.93
CA ASN A 58 -15.68 16.17 24.74
C ASN A 58 -16.39 15.19 23.78
N LYS A 59 -17.68 15.43 23.50
CA LYS A 59 -18.51 14.65 22.56
C LYS A 59 -18.63 15.28 21.17
N ASN A 60 -17.99 16.42 20.91
CA ASN A 60 -18.14 17.18 19.65
C ASN A 60 -17.67 16.41 18.39
N ALA A 61 -16.86 15.36 18.55
CA ALA A 61 -16.42 14.50 17.45
C ALA A 61 -17.26 13.20 17.34
N VAL A 62 -18.16 12.93 18.28
CA VAL A 62 -18.99 11.71 18.28
C VAL A 62 -20.03 11.84 17.18
N GLY A 63 -19.94 10.97 16.16
CA GLY A 63 -20.84 10.97 15.00
C GLY A 63 -20.40 11.84 13.82
N HIS A 64 -19.35 12.64 13.98
CA HIS A 64 -18.75 13.44 12.91
C HIS A 64 -17.45 12.79 12.42
N GLY A 65 -17.58 11.60 11.84
CA GLY A 65 -16.51 10.95 11.08
C GLY A 65 -16.25 11.67 9.76
N ALA A 66 -15.11 11.38 9.12
CA ALA A 66 -14.85 11.86 7.78
C ALA A 66 -16.00 11.41 6.84
N PRO A 67 -16.53 12.30 5.97
CA PRO A 67 -17.57 11.94 5.02
C PRO A 67 -17.21 10.68 4.22
N LYS A 68 -18.20 9.87 3.84
CA LYS A 68 -17.98 8.69 3.01
C LYS A 68 -17.34 9.11 1.68
N GLY A 69 -16.12 8.64 1.39
CA GLY A 69 -15.31 9.07 0.25
C GLY A 69 -14.38 10.26 0.53
N SER A 70 -14.19 10.66 1.79
CA SER A 70 -13.24 11.71 2.17
C SER A 70 -11.80 11.31 1.83
N GLN A 71 -11.18 12.11 0.99
CA GLN A 71 -9.77 11.99 0.60
C GLN A 71 -8.82 12.72 1.56
N ASN A 72 -9.30 13.15 2.74
CA ASN A 72 -8.50 13.94 3.69
C ASN A 72 -7.26 13.19 4.22
N ALA A 73 -7.26 11.85 4.17
CA ALA A 73 -6.12 11.02 4.54
C ALA A 73 -5.09 10.85 3.41
N LEU A 74 -5.40 11.28 2.18
CA LEU A 74 -4.46 11.22 1.08
C LEU A 74 -3.32 12.21 1.31
N LYS A 75 -2.09 11.73 1.12
CA LYS A 75 -0.93 12.61 1.03
C LYS A 75 -1.07 13.42 -0.27
N HIS A 76 -1.07 14.75 -0.15
CA HIS A 76 -1.10 15.66 -1.28
C HIS A 76 0.14 15.43 -2.18
N GLY A 77 -0.08 15.15 -3.46
CA GLY A 77 0.99 14.86 -4.41
C GLY A 77 0.50 14.78 -5.85
N LEU A 78 1.42 14.77 -6.82
CA LEU A 78 1.10 14.77 -8.26
C LEU A 78 0.13 13.62 -8.63
N PHE A 79 0.33 12.44 -8.05
CA PHE A 79 -0.52 11.28 -8.28
C PHE A 79 -1.94 11.44 -7.72
N ALA A 80 -2.10 12.05 -6.55
CA ALA A 80 -3.43 12.30 -5.97
C ALA A 80 -4.26 13.30 -6.81
N LYS A 81 -3.61 14.12 -7.65
CA LYS A 81 -4.28 15.11 -8.51
C LYS A 81 -4.82 14.52 -9.80
N TYR A 82 -4.22 13.46 -10.33
CA TYR A 82 -4.49 12.96 -11.68
C TYR A 82 -4.88 11.47 -11.74
N LEU A 83 -4.59 10.68 -10.71
CA LEU A 83 -4.97 9.27 -10.67
C LEU A 83 -6.30 9.07 -9.96
N PRO A 84 -7.16 8.13 -10.43
CA PRO A 84 -8.29 7.65 -9.65
C PRO A 84 -7.85 7.13 -8.28
N GLN A 85 -8.73 7.24 -7.29
CA GLN A 85 -8.44 6.88 -5.90
C GLN A 85 -7.81 5.50 -5.75
N GLY A 86 -8.42 4.46 -6.34
CA GLY A 86 -7.90 3.09 -6.24
C GLY A 86 -6.51 2.92 -6.86
N VAL A 87 -6.22 3.62 -7.96
CA VAL A 87 -4.90 3.57 -8.61
C VAL A 87 -3.85 4.28 -7.75
N HIS A 88 -4.24 5.38 -7.11
CA HIS A 88 -3.35 6.11 -6.21
C HIS A 88 -2.99 5.31 -4.95
N GLU A 89 -3.97 4.62 -4.35
CA GLU A 89 -3.76 3.74 -3.20
C GLU A 89 -2.75 2.64 -3.52
N ILE A 90 -2.91 1.98 -4.67
CA ILE A 90 -1.98 0.98 -5.18
C ILE A 90 -0.57 1.59 -5.36
N ALA A 91 -0.47 2.76 -5.99
CA ALA A 91 0.81 3.41 -6.23
C ALA A 91 1.54 3.79 -4.92
N GLN A 92 0.80 4.21 -3.88
CA GLN A 92 1.38 4.48 -2.57
C GLN A 92 1.91 3.20 -1.91
N GLU A 93 1.17 2.10 -2.02
CA GLU A 93 1.60 0.81 -1.47
C GLU A 93 2.87 0.29 -2.17
N LEU A 94 2.94 0.44 -3.50
CA LEU A 94 4.13 0.07 -4.28
C LEU A 94 5.36 0.91 -3.92
N SER A 95 5.19 2.20 -3.62
CA SER A 95 6.31 3.11 -3.31
C SER A 95 7.15 2.67 -2.10
N GLY A 96 6.60 1.85 -1.19
CA GLY A 96 7.31 1.34 -0.03
C GLY A 96 8.03 0.01 -0.24
N LYS A 97 7.78 -0.69 -1.37
CA LYS A 97 8.28 -2.04 -1.61
C LYS A 97 9.58 -2.02 -2.43
N GLN A 98 10.44 -3.02 -2.20
CA GLN A 98 11.61 -3.20 -3.04
C GLN A 98 11.18 -3.77 -4.40
N PRO A 99 11.89 -3.44 -5.51
CA PRO A 99 11.56 -3.96 -6.84
C PRO A 99 11.45 -5.49 -6.91
N ILE A 100 12.30 -6.20 -6.14
CA ILE A 100 12.29 -7.65 -6.05
C ILE A 100 11.00 -8.19 -5.41
N ASP A 101 10.45 -7.51 -4.40
CA ASP A 101 9.21 -7.92 -3.75
C ASP A 101 8.00 -7.66 -4.65
N ILE A 102 8.01 -6.54 -5.40
CA ILE A 102 6.97 -6.24 -6.40
C ILE A 102 6.96 -7.33 -7.49
N LEU A 103 8.13 -7.75 -7.96
CA LEU A 103 8.24 -8.84 -8.94
C LEU A 103 7.68 -10.15 -8.39
N TRP A 104 7.97 -10.47 -7.13
CA TRP A 104 7.43 -11.67 -6.48
C TRP A 104 5.90 -11.64 -6.33
N GLU A 105 5.34 -10.50 -5.96
CA GLU A 105 3.89 -10.31 -5.88
C GLU A 105 3.23 -10.51 -7.26
N ASN A 106 3.84 -9.98 -8.32
CA ASN A 106 3.37 -10.19 -9.69
C ASN A 106 3.46 -11.65 -10.15
N ILE A 107 4.53 -12.36 -9.80
CA ILE A 107 4.66 -13.81 -10.05
C ILE A 107 3.50 -14.56 -9.37
N THR A 108 3.26 -14.25 -8.10
CA THR A 108 2.21 -14.90 -7.30
C THR A 108 0.83 -14.63 -7.88
N LEU A 109 0.53 -13.38 -8.23
CA LEU A 109 -0.73 -12.98 -8.85
C LEU A 109 -0.94 -13.66 -10.20
N THR A 110 0.10 -13.70 -11.04
CA THR A 110 0.04 -14.33 -12.36
C THR A 110 -0.20 -15.84 -12.26
N TYR A 111 0.45 -16.51 -11.30
CA TYR A 111 0.20 -17.92 -11.02
C TYR A 111 -1.23 -18.16 -10.49
N ALA A 112 -1.74 -17.29 -9.61
CA ALA A 112 -3.13 -17.37 -9.15
C ALA A 112 -4.13 -17.19 -10.31
N ASN A 113 -3.87 -16.24 -11.21
CA ASN A 113 -4.67 -16.04 -12.42
C ASN A 113 -4.62 -17.24 -13.35
N LEU A 114 -3.47 -17.92 -13.48
CA LEU A 114 -3.37 -19.18 -14.24
C LEU A 114 -4.31 -20.25 -13.68
N LEU A 115 -4.27 -20.48 -12.36
CA LEU A 115 -5.16 -21.46 -11.70
C LEU A 115 -6.63 -21.07 -11.83
N HIS A 116 -6.93 -19.77 -11.73
CA HIS A 116 -8.29 -19.26 -11.90
C HIS A 116 -8.78 -19.42 -13.34
N ALA A 117 -7.93 -19.13 -14.32
CA ALA A 117 -8.22 -19.29 -15.74
C ALA A 117 -8.48 -20.76 -16.07
N GLN A 118 -7.70 -21.70 -15.54
CA GLN A 118 -7.94 -23.14 -15.69
C GLN A 118 -9.33 -23.56 -15.20
N ARG A 119 -9.86 -22.89 -14.16
CA ARG A 119 -11.22 -23.17 -13.65
C ARG A 119 -12.33 -22.55 -14.50
N ILE A 120 -12.11 -21.37 -15.09
CA ILE A 120 -13.12 -20.67 -15.89
C ILE A 120 -13.19 -21.19 -17.32
N LEU A 121 -12.03 -21.53 -17.92
CA LEU A 121 -11.90 -21.93 -19.32
C LEU A 121 -12.28 -23.40 -19.58
N TYR A 122 -13.11 -23.96 -18.71
CA TYR A 122 -13.52 -25.37 -18.75
C TYR A 122 -14.47 -25.63 -19.93
N VAL A 123 -14.04 -26.49 -20.85
CA VAL A 123 -14.87 -27.05 -21.93
C VAL A 123 -15.37 -28.41 -21.45
N GLN A 124 -16.69 -28.61 -21.42
CA GLN A 124 -17.29 -29.83 -20.85
C GLN A 124 -17.07 -31.06 -21.76
N ASP A 125 -17.36 -30.89 -23.05
CA ASP A 125 -17.25 -31.92 -24.08
C ASP A 125 -17.15 -31.28 -25.48
N VAL A 126 -17.13 -32.13 -26.52
CA VAL A 126 -17.01 -31.71 -27.93
C VAL A 126 -18.19 -30.87 -28.43
N ASP A 127 -19.36 -30.98 -27.77
CA ASP A 127 -20.59 -30.32 -28.17
C ASP A 127 -20.85 -29.02 -27.37
N ASP A 128 -19.94 -28.65 -26.44
CA ASP A 128 -20.02 -27.45 -25.60
C ASP A 128 -20.00 -26.15 -26.42
N THR A 129 -21.19 -25.77 -26.89
CA THR A 129 -21.43 -24.61 -27.72
C THR A 129 -22.20 -23.56 -26.93
N THR A 130 -21.73 -22.32 -26.91
CA THR A 130 -22.42 -21.20 -26.27
C THR A 130 -22.86 -20.20 -27.31
N THR A 131 -24.15 -19.88 -27.31
CA THR A 131 -24.74 -18.88 -28.19
C THR A 131 -25.17 -17.68 -27.37
N MET A 132 -24.70 -16.48 -27.72
CA MET A 132 -25.04 -15.24 -27.03
C MET A 132 -25.69 -14.26 -28.00
N LEU A 133 -26.82 -13.65 -27.60
CA LEU A 133 -27.43 -12.57 -28.35
C LEU A 133 -26.60 -11.30 -28.17
N ILE A 134 -25.98 -10.81 -29.25
CA ILE A 134 -25.10 -9.63 -29.24
C ILE A 134 -25.84 -8.36 -29.68
N ALA A 135 -26.90 -8.49 -30.47
CA ALA A 135 -27.73 -7.36 -30.87
C ALA A 135 -29.16 -7.80 -31.19
N SER A 136 -30.14 -6.99 -30.76
CA SER A 136 -31.50 -7.04 -31.29
C SER A 136 -31.82 -5.67 -31.90
N THR A 137 -32.35 -5.67 -33.11
CA THR A 137 -32.79 -4.45 -33.80
C THR A 137 -34.27 -4.21 -33.56
N ALA A 138 -34.69 -2.94 -33.53
CA ALA A 138 -36.10 -2.57 -33.35
C ALA A 138 -37.05 -3.11 -34.44
N LYS A 139 -36.51 -3.60 -35.58
CA LYS A 139 -37.25 -4.28 -36.66
C LYS A 139 -37.27 -5.80 -36.53
N GLY A 140 -36.82 -6.37 -35.40
CA GLY A 140 -36.89 -7.80 -35.11
C GLY A 140 -35.73 -8.64 -35.63
N GLY A 141 -34.63 -8.04 -36.10
CA GLY A 141 -33.42 -8.77 -36.45
C GLY A 141 -32.55 -9.02 -35.22
N GLU A 142 -32.21 -10.28 -34.97
CA GLU A 142 -31.34 -10.73 -33.87
C GLU A 142 -30.01 -11.25 -34.43
N SER A 143 -28.91 -10.80 -33.85
CA SER A 143 -27.56 -11.29 -34.16
C SER A 143 -27.04 -12.08 -32.98
N TYR A 144 -26.49 -13.26 -33.26
CA TYR A 144 -25.94 -14.18 -32.27
C TYR A 144 -24.45 -14.43 -32.51
N GLU A 145 -23.68 -14.47 -31.43
CA GLU A 145 -22.30 -14.96 -31.42
C GLU A 145 -22.30 -16.40 -30.95
N VAL A 146 -21.65 -17.28 -31.70
CA VAL A 146 -21.56 -18.71 -31.39
C VAL A 146 -20.11 -19.06 -31.08
N HIS A 147 -19.87 -19.56 -29.87
CA HIS A 147 -18.57 -20.08 -29.44
C HIS A 147 -18.65 -21.61 -29.35
N THR A 148 -17.95 -22.29 -30.25
CA THR A 148 -17.84 -23.76 -30.26
C THR A 148 -16.84 -24.24 -29.20
N ALA A 149 -16.90 -25.54 -28.87
CA ALA A 149 -16.01 -26.17 -27.90
C ALA A 149 -14.52 -25.98 -28.28
N TRP A 150 -14.19 -26.19 -29.56
CA TRP A 150 -12.82 -26.05 -30.06
C TRP A 150 -12.34 -24.59 -30.09
N ASP A 151 -13.22 -23.61 -30.39
CA ASP A 151 -12.89 -22.17 -30.34
C ASP A 151 -12.57 -21.74 -28.90
N LYS A 152 -13.42 -22.15 -27.94
CA LYS A 152 -13.20 -21.91 -26.50
C LYS A 152 -11.88 -22.54 -26.04
N GLN A 153 -11.63 -23.79 -26.39
CA GLN A 153 -10.41 -24.51 -25.99
C GLN A 153 -9.15 -23.88 -26.61
N GLY A 154 -9.20 -23.50 -27.90
CA GLY A 154 -8.09 -22.84 -28.58
C GLY A 154 -7.76 -21.49 -27.95
N LYS A 155 -8.77 -20.64 -27.71
CA LYS A 155 -8.61 -19.35 -27.02
C LYS A 155 -8.06 -19.53 -25.61
N ALA A 156 -8.56 -20.53 -24.89
CA ALA A 156 -8.11 -20.87 -23.54
C ALA A 156 -6.62 -21.24 -23.49
N LEU A 157 -6.22 -22.20 -24.34
CA LEU A 157 -4.83 -22.65 -24.42
C LEU A 157 -3.89 -21.52 -24.85
N ALA A 158 -4.30 -20.69 -25.81
CA ALA A 158 -3.52 -19.53 -26.23
C ALA A 158 -3.37 -18.49 -25.11
N ALA A 159 -4.39 -18.28 -24.28
CA ALA A 159 -4.30 -17.40 -23.11
C ALA A 159 -3.38 -17.97 -22.04
N ILE A 160 -3.50 -19.27 -21.74
CA ILE A 160 -2.66 -19.99 -20.77
C ILE A 160 -1.18 -19.97 -21.21
N ALA A 161 -0.89 -20.23 -22.49
CA ALA A 161 0.47 -20.21 -23.02
C ALA A 161 1.15 -18.84 -22.85
N ARG A 162 0.40 -17.75 -23.07
CA ARG A 162 0.88 -16.37 -22.83
C ARG A 162 1.19 -16.13 -21.35
N ILE A 163 0.28 -16.51 -20.45
CA ILE A 163 0.46 -16.39 -19.00
C ILE A 163 1.69 -17.18 -18.54
N GLN A 164 1.86 -18.42 -19.04
CA GLN A 164 3.00 -19.26 -18.70
C GLN A 164 4.33 -18.68 -19.21
N SER A 165 4.35 -18.09 -20.41
CA SER A 165 5.55 -17.43 -20.95
C SER A 165 5.98 -16.24 -20.07
N GLU A 166 5.02 -15.39 -19.69
CA GLU A 166 5.27 -14.25 -18.80
C GLU A 166 5.75 -14.72 -17.42
N LEU A 167 5.12 -15.76 -16.87
CA LEU A 167 5.52 -16.35 -15.59
C LEU A 167 6.97 -16.87 -15.63
N ARG A 168 7.36 -17.59 -16.69
CA ARG A 168 8.76 -18.06 -16.86
C ARG A 168 9.75 -16.90 -16.92
N ASN A 169 9.41 -15.84 -17.65
CA ASN A 169 10.27 -14.66 -17.76
C ASN A 169 10.43 -13.97 -16.40
N MET A 170 9.33 -13.72 -15.67
CA MET A 170 9.39 -13.12 -14.34
C MET A 170 10.17 -13.98 -13.35
N ILE A 171 9.98 -15.31 -13.35
CA ILE A 171 10.75 -16.23 -12.51
C ILE A 171 12.24 -16.16 -12.83
N LYS A 172 12.61 -16.10 -14.11
CA LYS A 172 14.01 -15.98 -14.53
C LYS A 172 14.63 -14.67 -14.04
N THR A 173 13.94 -13.54 -14.24
CA THR A 173 14.40 -12.23 -13.73
C THR A 173 14.52 -12.24 -12.21
N TYR A 174 13.57 -12.85 -11.51
CA TYR A 174 13.61 -12.97 -10.05
C TYR A 174 14.80 -13.85 -9.60
N ASP A 175 15.04 -14.99 -10.26
CA ASP A 175 16.20 -15.86 -10.03
C ASP A 175 17.53 -15.10 -10.21
N GLU A 176 17.66 -14.33 -11.28
CA GLU A 176 18.83 -13.47 -11.53
C GLU A 176 19.05 -12.43 -10.42
N LEU A 177 17.98 -11.77 -9.96
CA LEU A 177 18.06 -10.79 -8.86
C LEU A 177 18.46 -11.46 -7.53
N THR A 178 18.00 -12.69 -7.28
CA THR A 178 18.33 -13.44 -6.06
C THR A 178 19.75 -14.00 -6.02
N ARG A 179 20.45 -14.06 -7.17
CA ARG A 179 21.88 -14.43 -7.22
C ARG A 179 22.81 -13.31 -6.75
N SER A 180 22.28 -12.08 -6.58
CA SER A 180 23.06 -10.97 -6.04
C SER A 180 23.38 -11.17 -4.55
N SER A 181 24.53 -10.65 -4.09
CA SER A 181 24.97 -10.73 -2.69
C SER A 181 24.07 -9.98 -1.70
N LEU A 182 23.16 -9.16 -2.21
CA LEU A 182 22.21 -8.36 -1.43
C LEU A 182 20.86 -9.07 -1.21
N ALA A 183 20.63 -10.21 -1.87
CA ALA A 183 19.39 -10.98 -1.74
C ALA A 183 19.34 -11.75 -0.42
N THR A 184 18.23 -11.65 0.28
CA THR A 184 18.01 -12.37 1.54
C THR A 184 17.81 -13.86 1.29
N GLU A 185 18.11 -14.68 2.30
CA GLU A 185 17.92 -16.13 2.23
C GLU A 185 16.45 -16.50 1.97
N GLU A 186 15.53 -15.75 2.56
CA GLU A 186 14.08 -15.91 2.33
C GLU A 186 13.71 -15.72 0.85
N GLN A 187 14.33 -14.77 0.15
CA GLN A 187 14.04 -14.52 -1.27
C GLN A 187 14.52 -15.67 -2.17
N ARG A 188 15.61 -16.35 -1.80
CA ARG A 188 16.14 -17.50 -2.55
C ARG A 188 15.23 -18.73 -2.39
N LEU A 189 14.80 -19.00 -1.16
CA LEU A 189 13.91 -20.14 -0.84
C LEU A 189 12.55 -20.04 -1.54
N ARG A 190 12.04 -18.82 -1.76
CA ARG A 190 10.78 -18.58 -2.49
C ARG A 190 10.80 -19.17 -3.90
N ILE A 191 11.91 -19.01 -4.64
CA ILE A 191 12.09 -19.60 -5.98
C ILE A 191 12.11 -21.11 -5.92
N GLU A 192 12.85 -21.68 -4.99
CA GLU A 192 13.03 -23.13 -4.91
C GLU A 192 11.69 -23.83 -4.65
N ILE A 193 10.88 -23.27 -3.74
CA ILE A 193 9.52 -23.73 -3.49
C ILE A 193 8.62 -23.54 -4.73
N LEU A 194 8.77 -22.44 -5.46
CA LEU A 194 7.95 -22.20 -6.65
C LEU A 194 8.31 -23.15 -7.80
N LYS A 195 9.61 -23.38 -8.02
CA LYS A 195 10.12 -24.34 -9.00
C LYS A 195 9.63 -25.75 -8.72
N SER A 196 9.64 -26.20 -7.46
CA SER A 196 9.11 -27.54 -7.11
C SER A 196 7.59 -27.70 -7.28
N LYS A 197 6.83 -26.60 -7.27
CA LYS A 197 5.37 -26.62 -7.52
C LYS A 197 5.00 -26.53 -8.99
N LEU A 198 5.93 -26.09 -9.83
CA LEU A 198 5.79 -26.15 -11.28
C LEU A 198 6.25 -27.55 -11.72
N PRO A 199 5.57 -28.20 -12.68
CA PRO A 199 6.11 -29.41 -13.27
C PRO A 199 7.48 -29.09 -13.87
N ASP A 200 8.48 -29.93 -13.58
CA ASP A 200 9.83 -29.81 -14.14
C ASP A 200 9.73 -29.78 -15.67
N ASN A 201 9.89 -28.58 -16.24
CA ASN A 201 10.33 -28.40 -17.60
C ASN A 201 11.81 -28.05 -17.52
N GLU A 202 12.65 -29.04 -17.22
CA GLU A 202 14.07 -28.90 -17.53
C GLU A 202 14.20 -28.52 -19.01
N PRO A 203 15.00 -27.51 -19.36
CA PRO A 203 15.28 -27.19 -20.74
C PRO A 203 16.29 -28.19 -21.30
N GLU A 204 15.92 -29.46 -21.40
CA GLU A 204 16.66 -30.39 -22.26
C GLU A 204 16.21 -30.11 -23.69
N ASN A 205 16.83 -29.08 -24.30
CA ASN A 205 16.45 -28.52 -25.60
C ASN A 205 14.95 -28.24 -25.69
N VAL A 206 14.55 -26.99 -25.42
CA VAL A 206 13.38 -26.44 -26.12
C VAL A 206 13.79 -26.32 -27.59
N HIS A 207 13.80 -27.45 -28.29
CA HIS A 207 13.42 -27.45 -29.67
C HIS A 207 12.08 -26.71 -29.67
N ASP A 208 12.03 -25.62 -30.41
CA ASP A 208 10.79 -25.22 -31.06
C ASP A 208 10.35 -26.45 -31.86
N ASP A 209 9.64 -27.36 -31.19
CA ASP A 209 9.13 -28.64 -31.68
C ASP A 209 8.02 -28.43 -32.71
N GLY A 210 7.87 -27.19 -33.16
CA GLY A 210 6.86 -26.76 -34.09
C GLY A 210 5.47 -26.84 -33.49
N PHE A 211 5.30 -27.08 -32.18
CA PHE A 211 3.96 -27.20 -31.61
C PHE A 211 3.18 -25.88 -31.68
N ILE A 212 3.82 -24.76 -31.35
CA ILE A 212 3.23 -23.43 -31.52
C ILE A 212 3.06 -23.07 -32.99
N LYS A 213 4.02 -23.46 -33.84
CA LYS A 213 3.96 -23.23 -35.29
C LYS A 213 2.89 -24.08 -35.98
N ALA A 214 2.60 -25.28 -35.45
CA ALA A 214 1.54 -26.17 -35.89
C ALA A 214 0.18 -25.65 -35.44
N LEU A 215 0.08 -25.06 -34.24
CA LEU A 215 -1.12 -24.32 -33.81
C LEU A 215 -1.41 -23.11 -34.72
N GLU A 216 -0.39 -22.35 -35.11
CA GLU A 216 -0.54 -21.24 -36.08
C GLU A 216 -0.93 -21.75 -37.48
N GLY A 217 -0.38 -22.89 -37.92
CA GLY A 217 -0.73 -23.54 -39.19
C GLY A 217 -2.15 -24.10 -39.24
N ILE A 218 -2.61 -24.76 -38.17
CA ILE A 218 -3.99 -25.25 -38.04
C ILE A 218 -4.98 -24.09 -38.09
N VAL A 219 -4.65 -22.96 -37.44
CA VAL A 219 -5.46 -21.74 -37.54
C VAL A 219 -5.57 -21.30 -39.00
N GLU A 220 -4.47 -21.19 -39.75
CA GLU A 220 -4.52 -20.81 -41.19
C GLU A 220 -5.28 -21.81 -42.09
N GLU A 221 -5.18 -23.11 -41.83
CA GLU A 221 -5.81 -24.16 -42.65
C GLU A 221 -7.33 -24.17 -42.47
N THR A 222 -7.82 -23.93 -41.25
CA THR A 222 -9.26 -23.78 -40.96
C THR A 222 -9.88 -22.59 -41.70
N TRP A 223 -9.12 -21.50 -41.91
CA TRP A 223 -9.57 -20.33 -42.71
C TRP A 223 -9.57 -20.57 -44.23
N ARG A 224 -8.97 -21.66 -44.72
CA ARG A 224 -8.99 -22.02 -46.15
C ARG A 224 -10.13 -22.98 -46.52
N GLU A 225 -10.67 -23.71 -45.57
CA GLU A 225 -11.78 -24.66 -45.80
C GLU A 225 -13.16 -23.99 -45.81
N GLU A 226 -13.29 -22.71 -45.39
CA GLU A 226 -14.53 -21.92 -45.44
C GLU A 226 -14.71 -21.07 -46.72
N LYS A 227 -14.21 -21.51 -47.88
CA LYS A 227 -14.40 -20.79 -49.16
C LYS A 227 -15.06 -21.60 -50.27
#